data_AF-A0A534E942-F1
#
_entry.id   AF-A0A534E942-F1
#
_cell.length_a   1.000
_cell.length_b   1.000
_cell.length_c   1.000
_cell.angle_alpha   90.00
_cell.angle_beta   90.00
_cell.angle_gamma   90.00
#
_symmetry.space_group_name_H-M   'P 1'
#
loop_
_entity.id
_entity.type
_entity.pdbx_description
1 polymer ?
#
loop_
_entity_poly.entity_id
_entity_poly.type
_entity_poly.pdbx_seq_one_letter_code
_entity_poly.pdbx_strand_id
1 'polypeptide(L)' 'LHVRAIRRATISQNNRAARSIIEHLRIIEALERRDTELAERLTRQHTLDLAAHVDRYCDFLD' A
#
# COMPACT_ATOMS: atom_id res chain seq x y z
N LEU A 1 -15.16 2.65 -3.06
CA LEU A 1 -14.48 1.54 -3.77
C LEU A 1 -13.26 0.96 -3.04
N HIS A 2 -12.82 1.45 -1.88
CA HIS A 2 -11.49 1.10 -1.32
C HIS A 2 -11.38 -0.27 -0.66
N VAL A 3 -12.18 -0.58 0.38
CA VAL A 3 -11.94 -1.80 1.18
C VAL A 3 -12.35 -3.09 0.45
N ARG A 4 -13.41 -3.05 -0.38
CA ARG A 4 -13.90 -4.23 -1.11
C ARG A 4 -12.94 -4.69 -2.21
N ALA A 5 -12.33 -3.77 -2.96
CA ALA A 5 -11.30 -4.10 -3.96
C ALA A 5 -10.03 -4.63 -3.29
N ILE A 6 -9.59 -3.99 -2.20
CA ILE A 6 -8.43 -4.43 -1.39
C ILE A 6 -8.65 -5.85 -0.87
N ARG A 7 -9.82 -6.14 -0.29
CA ARG A 7 -10.16 -7.45 0.29
C ARG A 7 -10.23 -8.57 -0.77
N ARG A 8 -10.63 -8.27 -2.01
CA ARG A 8 -10.68 -9.27 -3.09
C ARG A 8 -9.30 -9.51 -3.70
N ALA A 9 -8.47 -8.48 -3.84
CA ALA A 9 -7.09 -8.60 -4.30
C ALA A 9 -6.16 -9.29 -3.29
N THR A 10 -6.36 -9.06 -1.98
CA THR A 10 -5.51 -9.68 -0.93
C THR A 10 -5.73 -11.17 -0.73
N ILE A 11 -6.89 -11.73 -1.07
CA ILE A 11 -7.12 -13.19 -1.02
C ILE A 11 -6.26 -13.94 -2.05
N SER A 12 -5.89 -13.30 -3.16
CA SER A 12 -5.09 -13.93 -4.22
C SER A 12 -3.58 -13.69 -4.09
N GLN A 13 -3.11 -12.81 -3.20
CA GLN A 13 -1.68 -12.41 -3.18
C GLN A 13 -1.11 -12.30 -1.77
N ASN A 14 -0.70 -13.46 -1.23
CA ASN A 14 0.07 -13.58 0.01
C ASN A 14 1.31 -12.65 0.05
N ASN A 15 1.88 -12.31 -1.11
CA ASN A 15 3.07 -11.46 -1.24
C ASN A 15 2.77 -9.96 -1.02
N ARG A 16 1.58 -9.46 -1.37
CA ARG A 16 1.24 -8.04 -1.22
C ARG A 16 1.03 -7.65 0.23
N ALA A 17 0.39 -8.52 1.02
CA ALA A 17 0.17 -8.27 2.45
C ALA A 17 1.51 -8.17 3.20
N ALA A 18 2.44 -9.11 2.95
CA ALA A 18 3.78 -9.09 3.54
C ALA A 18 4.56 -7.82 3.15
N ARG A 19 4.50 -7.40 1.88
CA ARG A 19 5.15 -6.17 1.41
C ARG A 19 4.55 -4.92 2.06
N SER A 20 3.23 -4.83 2.15
CA SER A 20 2.52 -3.72 2.80
C SER A 20 2.92 -3.57 4.26
N ILE A 21 3.13 -4.68 4.99
CA ILE A 21 3.59 -4.64 6.38
C ILE A 21 4.98 -3.98 6.49
N ILE A 22 5.92 -4.37 5.64
CA ILE A 22 7.28 -3.79 5.64
C ILE A 22 7.24 -2.29 5.31
N GLU A 23 6.41 -1.89 4.34
CA GLU A 23 6.21 -0.48 3.99
C GLU A 23 5.61 0.32 5.15
N HIS A 24 4.62 -0.23 5.85
CA HIS A 24 4.04 0.42 7.03
C HIS A 24 5.05 0.56 8.18
N LEU A 25 5.88 -0.46 8.43
CA LEU A 25 6.92 -0.38 9.46
C LEU A 25 7.92 0.76 9.18
N ARG A 26 8.29 0.97 7.90
CA ARG A 26 9.16 2.08 7.51
C ARG A 26 8.50 3.45 7.71
N ILE A 27 7.20 3.57 7.44
CA ILE A 27 6.43 4.79 7.72
C ILE A 27 6.40 5.06 9.23
N ILE A 28 6.14 4.04 10.04
CA ILE A 28 6.13 4.14 11.51
C ILE A 28 7.50 4.58 12.03
N GLU A 29 8.59 3.98 11.55
CA GLU A 29 9.95 4.37 11.95
C GLU A 29 10.24 5.85 11.63
N ALA A 30 9.83 6.32 10.44
CA ALA A 30 9.99 7.74 10.07
C ALA A 30 9.19 8.65 11.01
N LEU A 31 7.97 8.27 11.37
CA LEU A 31 7.13 9.01 12.32
C LEU A 31 7.72 9.02 13.74
N GLU A 32 8.22 7.88 14.23
CA GLU A 32 8.88 7.76 15.54
C GLU A 32 10.12 8.65 15.64
N ARG A 33 10.87 8.78 14.53
CA ARG A 33 12.03 9.68 14.41
C ARG A 33 11.65 11.14 14.17
N ARG A 34 10.34 11.44 14.02
CA ARG A 34 9.80 12.75 13.66
C ARG A 34 10.36 13.30 12.34
N ASP A 35 10.74 12.41 11.43
CA ASP A 35 11.17 12.77 10.07
C ASP A 35 9.92 12.90 9.18
N THR A 36 9.35 14.11 9.16
CA THR A 36 8.09 14.41 8.49
C THR A 36 8.19 14.29 6.97
N GLU A 37 9.33 14.66 6.38
CA GLU A 37 9.55 14.54 4.94
C GLU A 37 9.64 13.08 4.51
N LEU A 38 10.38 12.25 5.25
CA LEU A 38 10.46 10.83 4.93
C LEU A 38 9.10 10.14 5.11
N ALA A 39 8.36 10.47 6.16
CA ALA A 39 7.02 9.94 6.38
C ALA A 39 6.05 10.31 5.24
N GLU A 40 6.10 11.56 4.74
CA GLU A 40 5.28 12.01 3.61
C GLU A 40 5.62 11.26 2.33
N ARG A 41 6.91 11.17 1.98
CA ARG A 41 7.36 10.42 0.79
C ARG A 41 6.95 8.96 0.83
N LEU A 42 7.17 8.28 1.96
CA LEU A 42 6.83 6.86 2.11
C LEU A 42 5.32 6.62 2.02
N THR A 43 4.51 7.48 2.64
CA THR A 43 3.04 7.36 2.61
C THR A 43 2.48 7.62 1.21
N ARG A 44 3.01 8.62 0.52
CA ARG A 44 2.66 8.91 -0.89
C ARG A 44 3.00 7.73 -1.79
N GLN A 45 4.23 7.21 -1.68
CA GLN A 45 4.68 6.08 -2.50
C GLN A 45 3.81 4.84 -2.26
N HIS A 46 3.54 4.49 -1.00
CA HIS A 46 2.69 3.35 -0.66
C HIS A 46 1.30 3.43 -1.31
N THR A 47 0.72 4.64 -1.35
CA THR A 47 -0.59 4.86 -1.96
C THR A 47 -0.55 4.73 -3.48
N LEU A 48 0.49 5.24 -4.13
CA LEU A 48 0.69 5.13 -5.58
C LEU A 48 0.95 3.68 -6.00
N ASP A 49 1.75 2.94 -5.24
CA ASP A 49 2.02 1.52 -5.50
C ASP A 49 0.76 0.68 -5.36
N LEU A 50 -0.11 1.00 -4.40
CA LEU A 50 -1.42 0.38 -4.28
C LEU A 50 -2.31 0.71 -5.48
N ALA A 51 -2.32 1.96 -5.95
CA ALA A 51 -3.09 2.34 -7.13
C ALA A 51 -2.62 1.58 -8.38
N ALA A 52 -1.30 1.52 -8.62
CA ALA A 52 -0.72 0.76 -9.73
C ALA A 52 -0.98 -0.75 -9.62
N HIS A 53 -1.02 -1.28 -8.40
CA HIS A 53 -1.38 -2.67 -8.16
C HIS A 53 -2.85 -2.94 -8.50
N VAL A 54 -3.76 -2.06 -8.07
CA VAL A 54 -5.18 -2.18 -8.43
C VAL A 54 -5.35 -2.08 -9.95
N ASP A 55 -4.72 -1.11 -10.60
CA ASP A 55 -4.77 -0.95 -12.06
C ASP A 55 -4.30 -2.22 -12.80
N ARG A 56 -3.19 -2.82 -12.35
CA ARG A 56 -2.64 -4.03 -12.99
C ARG A 56 -3.46 -5.30 -12.76
N TYR A 57 -4.17 -5.40 -11.64
CA TYR A 57 -4.78 -6.67 -11.20
C TYR A 57 -6.30 -6.62 -11.02
N CYS A 58 -6.94 -5.45 -11.12
CA CYS A 58 -8.40 -5.27 -11.06
C CYS A 58 -8.94 -4.81 -12.42
N ASP A 59 -8.72 -5.63 -13.44
CA ASP A 59 -9.29 -5.48 -14.78
C ASP A 59 -10.75 -6.01 -14.83
N PHE A 60 -11.60 -5.60 -13.88
CA PHE A 60 -12.96 -6.15 -13.68
C PHE A 60 -14.06 -5.09 -13.47
N LEU A 61 -13.88 -3.87 -14.00
CA LEU A 61 -14.91 -2.81 -13.92
C LEU A 61 -15.34 -2.26 -15.29
N ASP A 62 -15.26 -3.09 -16.33
CA ASP A 62 -16.06 -2.95 -17.56
C ASP A 62 -17.23 -3.95 -17.55
#